data_AF-A0A368PHF3-F1
#
_entry.id   AF-A0A368PHF3-F1
#
_cell.length_a   1.000
_cell.length_b   1.000
_cell.length_c   1.000
_cell.angle_alpha   90.00
_cell.angle_beta   90.00
_cell.angle_gamma   90.00
#
_symmetry.space_group_name_H-M   'P 1'
#
loop_
_entity.id
_entity.type
_entity.pdbx_description
1 polymer ?
#
loop_
_entity_poly.entity_id
_entity_poly.type
_entity_poly.pdbx_seq_one_letter_code
_entity_poly.pdbx_strand_id
1 'polypeptide(L)'
;MCSCGDPCKVAKSEEHATYRQRYWMCSNFAFEPTLRQRRINMLTPPPLCDFEQWIDTEINPEDKEFLEYMMRWDAERKEVYEKRLVEEAAEKEHKEEEERRRVAANREEREKKLERARRAKAAVEENPDALRKGKWPRCTQ
;
A
#
# COMPACT_ATOMS: atom_id res chain seq x y z
N MET A 1 -12.98 43.17 -17.07
CA MET A 1 -13.91 42.45 -17.97
C MET A 1 -13.15 42.10 -19.24
N CYS A 2 -13.22 40.85 -19.71
CA CYS A 2 -12.55 40.42 -20.93
C CYS A 2 -13.22 40.97 -22.21
N SER A 3 -12.54 40.88 -23.35
CA SER A 3 -13.03 41.40 -24.64
C SER A 3 -13.95 40.42 -25.40
N CYS A 4 -14.29 39.26 -24.84
CA CYS A 4 -15.07 38.21 -25.53
C CYS A 4 -16.58 38.44 -25.59
N GLY A 5 -17.08 39.54 -25.00
CA GLY A 5 -18.51 39.89 -25.02
C GLY A 5 -19.36 39.16 -23.97
N ASP A 6 -19.10 37.89 -23.70
CA ASP A 6 -19.77 37.14 -22.64
C ASP A 6 -19.28 37.56 -21.24
N PRO A 7 -20.17 37.56 -20.22
CA PRO A 7 -19.75 37.78 -18.84
C PRO A 7 -18.67 36.79 -18.41
N CYS A 8 -17.64 37.31 -17.73
CA CYS A 8 -16.63 36.48 -17.07
C CYS A 8 -17.30 35.69 -15.92
N LYS A 9 -16.81 34.48 -15.67
CA LYS A 9 -17.28 33.62 -14.57
C LYS A 9 -16.34 33.69 -13.38
N VAL A 10 -16.85 33.43 -12.18
CA VAL A 10 -16.03 33.29 -10.97
C VAL A 10 -15.60 31.83 -10.83
N ALA A 11 -14.30 31.60 -10.69
CA ALA A 11 -13.73 30.32 -10.29
C ALA A 11 -13.05 30.45 -8.92
N LYS A 12 -12.72 29.30 -8.32
CA LYS A 12 -11.97 29.20 -7.07
C LYS A 12 -10.70 28.42 -7.34
N SER A 13 -9.58 28.87 -6.77
CA SER A 13 -8.33 28.13 -6.88
C SER A 13 -8.32 26.91 -5.96
N GLU A 14 -7.70 25.84 -6.41
CA GLU A 14 -7.41 24.63 -5.64
C GLU A 14 -5.94 24.56 -5.21
N GLU A 15 -5.12 25.51 -5.64
CA GLU A 15 -3.70 25.56 -5.29
C GLU A 15 -3.52 25.98 -3.83
N HIS A 16 -2.60 25.33 -3.11
CA HIS A 16 -2.38 25.59 -1.69
C HIS A 16 -2.09 27.07 -1.37
N ALA A 17 -1.32 27.76 -2.21
CA ALA A 17 -0.92 29.15 -2.01
C ALA A 17 -2.06 30.16 -2.28
N THR A 18 -3.12 29.74 -2.96
CA THR A 18 -4.26 30.59 -3.32
C THR A 18 -5.60 29.90 -3.02
N TYR A 19 -5.60 28.96 -2.08
CA TYR A 19 -6.69 28.00 -1.93
C TYR A 19 -8.02 28.69 -1.65
N ARG A 20 -9.02 28.32 -2.46
CA ARG A 20 -10.37 28.87 -2.49
C ARG A 20 -10.48 30.38 -2.77
N GLN A 21 -9.37 31.07 -3.01
CA GLN A 21 -9.41 32.44 -3.50
C GLN A 21 -10.16 32.47 -4.82
N ARG A 22 -11.03 33.46 -4.94
CA ARG A 22 -11.87 33.63 -6.11
C ARG A 22 -11.13 34.49 -7.13
N TYR A 23 -11.30 34.14 -8.39
CA TYR A 23 -10.83 34.93 -9.51
C TYR A 23 -11.89 34.94 -10.60
N TRP A 24 -11.96 36.05 -11.32
CA TRP A 24 -12.66 36.14 -12.59
C TRP A 24 -11.85 35.41 -13.65
N MET A 25 -12.51 34.59 -14.45
CA MET A 25 -11.93 33.98 -15.63
C MET A 25 -12.87 34.13 -16.82
N CYS A 26 -12.32 34.16 -18.03
CA CYS A 26 -13.16 34.14 -19.23
C CYS A 26 -13.98 32.85 -19.30
N SER A 27 -15.24 32.95 -19.73
CA SER A 27 -16.05 31.77 -20.04
C SER A 27 -15.47 30.95 -21.21
N ASN A 28 -14.68 31.59 -22.08
CA ASN A 28 -13.94 31.00 -23.19
C ASN A 28 -12.46 30.72 -22.83
N PHE A 29 -12.13 30.49 -21.56
CA PHE A 29 -10.77 30.17 -21.11
C PHE A 29 -10.31 28.77 -21.50
N ALA A 30 -11.22 27.79 -21.46
CA ALA A 30 -10.97 26.42 -21.87
C ALA A 30 -12.03 25.99 -22.89
N PHE A 31 -11.59 25.26 -23.92
CA PHE A 31 -12.52 24.71 -24.90
C PHE A 31 -13.21 23.48 -24.31
N GLU A 32 -14.47 23.65 -23.95
CA GLU A 32 -15.34 22.54 -23.53
C GLU A 32 -16.34 22.22 -24.65
N PRO A 33 -16.01 21.28 -25.56
CA PRO A 33 -16.90 20.94 -26.66
C PRO A 33 -18.18 20.29 -26.13
N THR A 34 -19.32 20.78 -26.61
CA THR A 34 -20.64 20.22 -26.30
C THR A 34 -20.76 18.78 -26.77
N LEU A 35 -21.67 18.00 -26.18
CA LEU A 35 -21.94 16.62 -26.60
C LEU A 35 -22.27 16.52 -28.10
N ARG A 36 -22.96 17.52 -28.67
CA ARG A 36 -23.28 17.58 -30.09
C ARG A 36 -22.02 17.78 -30.94
N GLN A 37 -21.14 18.72 -30.57
CA GLN A 37 -19.87 18.98 -31.27
C GLN A 37 -18.96 17.74 -31.27
N ARG A 38 -18.89 17.03 -30.15
CA ARG A 38 -18.16 15.75 -30.05
C ARG A 38 -18.71 14.69 -31.02
N ARG A 39 -20.04 14.56 -31.11
CA ARG A 39 -20.70 13.59 -32.01
C ARG A 39 -20.46 13.87 -33.49
N ILE A 40 -20.36 15.13 -33.89
CA ILE A 40 -20.12 15.53 -35.28
C ILE A 40 -18.63 15.74 -35.60
N ASN A 41 -17.73 15.36 -34.69
CA ASN A 41 -16.28 15.52 -34.79
C ASN A 41 -15.82 16.96 -35.14
N MET A 42 -16.58 17.97 -34.72
CA MET A 42 -16.21 19.38 -34.85
C MET A 42 -15.47 19.81 -33.58
N LEU A 43 -14.18 19.48 -33.51
CA LEU A 43 -13.32 19.72 -32.35
C LEU A 43 -12.42 20.94 -32.49
N THR A 44 -12.53 21.72 -33.56
CA THR A 44 -11.71 22.93 -33.73
C THR A 44 -12.06 23.92 -32.63
N PRO A 45 -11.14 24.18 -31.67
CA PRO A 45 -11.43 25.07 -30.57
C PRO A 45 -11.50 26.51 -31.10
N PRO A 46 -12.47 27.32 -30.63
CA PRO A 46 -12.41 28.76 -30.84
C PRO A 46 -11.13 29.32 -30.19
N PRO A 47 -10.63 30.48 -30.64
CA PRO A 47 -9.50 31.13 -29.99
C PRO A 47 -9.85 31.36 -28.52
N LEU A 48 -9.07 30.77 -27.61
CA LEU A 48 -9.29 30.87 -26.17
C LEU A 48 -8.89 32.25 -25.66
N CYS A 49 -9.56 32.69 -24.60
CA CYS A 49 -9.22 33.93 -23.91
C CYS A 49 -8.64 33.60 -22.54
N ASP A 50 -7.39 33.97 -22.34
CA ASP A 50 -6.58 33.78 -21.13
C ASP A 50 -6.85 34.83 -20.05
N PHE A 51 -7.95 35.58 -20.15
CA PHE A 51 -8.28 36.59 -19.15
C PHE A 51 -8.54 35.93 -17.79
N GLU A 52 -7.69 36.28 -16.82
CA GLU A 52 -7.83 35.95 -15.41
C GLU A 52 -7.54 37.18 -14.56
N GLN A 53 -8.35 37.39 -13.52
CA GLN A 53 -8.17 38.49 -12.58
C GLN A 53 -8.63 38.08 -11.18
N TRP A 54 -7.72 38.15 -10.21
CA TRP A 54 -8.03 37.85 -8.81
C TRP A 54 -9.07 38.80 -8.22
N ILE A 55 -10.02 38.21 -7.48
CA ILE A 55 -11.04 38.93 -6.70
C ILE A 55 -10.55 39.07 -5.27
N ASP A 56 -10.08 37.97 -4.70
CA ASP A 56 -9.55 37.92 -3.35
C ASP A 56 -8.01 38.04 -3.41
N THR A 57 -7.43 38.88 -2.56
CA THR A 57 -5.96 39.05 -2.47
C THR A 57 -5.33 38.18 -1.39
N GLU A 58 -6.11 37.71 -0.42
CA GLU A 58 -5.68 36.87 0.69
C GLU A 58 -6.58 35.64 0.82
N ILE A 59 -6.06 34.55 1.39
CA ILE A 59 -6.83 33.33 1.68
C ILE A 59 -7.70 33.60 2.91
N ASN A 60 -8.96 33.16 2.89
CA ASN A 60 -9.82 33.19 4.07
C ASN A 60 -9.17 32.40 5.22
N PRO A 61 -9.02 32.96 6.43
CA PRO A 61 -8.48 32.26 7.59
C PRO A 61 -9.09 30.86 7.83
N GLU A 62 -10.40 30.71 7.64
CA GLU A 62 -11.09 29.42 7.78
C GLU A 62 -10.62 28.38 6.75
N ASP A 63 -10.40 28.81 5.50
CA ASP A 63 -9.91 27.95 4.43
C ASP A 63 -8.44 27.55 4.67
N LYS A 64 -7.65 28.45 5.27
CA LYS A 64 -6.28 28.16 5.70
C LYS A 64 -6.24 27.13 6.82
N GLU A 65 -7.05 27.30 7.87
CA GLU A 65 -7.17 26.32 8.95
C GLU A 65 -7.64 24.96 8.43
N PHE A 66 -8.60 24.96 7.49
CA PHE A 66 -9.08 23.74 6.85
C PHE A 66 -7.96 23.01 6.07
N LEU A 67 -7.13 23.73 5.31
CA LEU A 67 -5.98 23.14 4.64
C LEU A 67 -4.98 22.52 5.63
N GLU A 68 -4.61 23.28 6.66
CA GLU A 68 -3.67 22.80 7.68
C GLU A 68 -4.21 21.55 8.40
N TYR A 69 -5.52 21.50 8.66
CA TYR A 69 -6.19 20.32 9.20
C TYR A 69 -6.12 19.13 8.24
N MET A 70 -6.46 19.32 6.97
CA MET A 70 -6.41 18.26 5.96
C MET A 70 -5.00 17.69 5.81
N MET A 71 -3.98 18.55 5.75
CA MET A 71 -2.58 18.12 5.67
C MET A 71 -2.13 17.32 6.89
N ARG A 72 -2.52 17.75 8.09
CA ARG A 72 -2.22 17.01 9.33
C ARG A 72 -2.87 15.64 9.30
N TRP A 73 -4.13 15.57 8.90
CA TRP A 73 -4.87 14.32 8.82
C TRP A 73 -4.28 13.36 7.79
N ASP A 74 -3.87 13.87 6.61
CA ASP A 74 -3.18 13.06 5.60
C ASP A 74 -1.83 12.53 6.11
N ALA A 75 -1.08 13.34 6.85
CA ALA A 75 0.17 12.93 7.48
C ALA A 75 -0.06 11.83 8.54
N GLU A 76 -1.02 12.03 9.45
CA GLU A 76 -1.39 11.04 10.47
C GLU A 76 -1.81 9.70 9.82
N ARG A 77 -2.65 9.77 8.77
CA ARG A 77 -3.06 8.58 8.03
C ARG A 77 -1.89 7.86 7.37
N LYS A 78 -0.97 8.63 6.78
CA LYS A 78 0.23 8.07 6.15
C LYS A 78 1.10 7.36 7.18
N GLU A 79 1.33 7.96 8.35
CA GLU A 79 2.08 7.32 9.44
C GLU A 79 1.43 6.03 9.93
N VAL A 80 0.10 6.02 10.12
CA VAL A 80 -0.63 4.81 10.54
C VAL A 80 -0.49 3.70 9.49
N TYR A 81 -0.59 4.05 8.21
CA TYR A 81 -0.43 3.09 7.13
C TYR A 81 1.00 2.53 7.07
N GLU A 82 2.01 3.39 7.18
CA GLU A 82 3.42 2.98 7.20
C GLU A 82 3.73 2.07 8.40
N LYS A 83 3.22 2.39 9.60
CA LYS A 83 3.36 1.52 10.79
C LYS A 83 2.76 0.14 10.56
N ARG A 84 1.56 0.08 9.96
CA ARG A 84 0.92 -1.20 9.65
C ARG A 84 1.74 -2.05 8.68
N LEU A 85 2.35 -1.44 7.67
CA LEU A 85 3.23 -2.16 6.74
C LEU A 85 4.45 -2.75 7.45
N VAL A 86 5.05 -2.01 8.37
CA VAL A 86 6.20 -2.48 9.16
C VAL A 86 5.78 -3.63 10.09
N GLU A 87 4.64 -3.51 10.78
CA GLU A 87 4.10 -4.55 11.65
C GLU A 87 3.77 -5.83 10.87
N GLU A 88 3.12 -5.71 9.71
CA GLU A 88 2.78 -6.85 8.86
C GLU A 88 4.04 -7.54 8.32
N ALA A 89 5.07 -6.77 7.92
CA ALA A 89 6.35 -7.32 7.51
C ALA A 89 7.04 -8.07 8.66
N ALA A 90 7.04 -7.50 9.88
CA ALA A 90 7.62 -8.14 11.05
C ALA A 90 6.87 -9.41 11.46
N GLU A 91 5.53 -9.41 11.40
CA GLU A 91 4.72 -10.60 11.68
C GLU A 91 4.99 -11.71 10.66
N LYS A 92 5.13 -11.34 9.39
CA LYS A 92 5.47 -12.30 8.33
C LYS A 92 6.86 -12.90 8.54
N GLU A 93 7.87 -12.09 8.85
CA GLU A 93 9.22 -12.58 9.16
C GLU A 93 9.22 -13.52 10.36
N HIS A 94 8.51 -13.16 11.44
CA HIS A 94 8.40 -14.01 12.62
C HIS A 94 7.74 -15.35 12.29
N LYS A 95 6.66 -15.36 11.50
CA LYS A 95 6.00 -16.60 11.05
C LYS A 95 6.93 -17.48 10.20
N GLU A 96 7.64 -16.88 9.25
CA GLU A 96 8.62 -17.59 8.41
C GLU A 96 9.78 -18.15 9.24
N GLU A 97 10.27 -17.42 10.24
CA GLU A 97 11.27 -17.92 11.17
C GLU A 97 10.75 -19.09 12.01
N GLU A 98 9.55 -18.98 12.56
CA GLU A 98 8.93 -20.05 13.34
C GLU A 98 8.73 -21.31 12.49
N GLU A 99 8.30 -21.16 11.24
CA GLU A 99 8.19 -22.27 10.30
C GLU A 99 9.54 -22.92 10.02
N ARG A 100 10.60 -22.13 9.78
CA ARG A 100 11.96 -22.66 9.61
C ARG A 100 12.41 -23.46 10.84
N ARG A 101 12.14 -22.97 12.05
CA ARG A 101 12.44 -23.68 13.30
C ARG A 101 11.65 -24.99 13.43
N ARG A 102 10.35 -24.98 13.11
CA ARG A 102 9.51 -26.19 13.12
C ARG A 102 10.00 -27.24 12.12
N VAL A 103 10.36 -26.81 10.90
CA VAL A 103 10.92 -27.69 9.88
C VAL A 103 12.26 -28.28 10.32
N ALA A 104 13.15 -27.47 10.90
CA ALA A 104 14.42 -27.95 11.43
C ALA A 104 14.24 -28.98 12.55
N ALA A 105 13.35 -28.71 13.51
CA ALA A 105 13.02 -29.64 14.59
C ALA A 105 12.46 -30.98 14.06
N ASN A 106 11.60 -30.95 13.04
CA ASN A 106 11.07 -32.17 12.43
C ASN A 106 12.16 -33.01 11.75
N ARG A 107 13.12 -32.35 11.07
CA ARG A 107 14.27 -33.03 10.45
C ARG A 107 15.13 -33.70 11.51
N GLU A 108 15.45 -33.00 12.58
CA GLU A 108 16.24 -33.54 13.69
C GLU A 108 15.53 -34.74 14.36
N GLU A 109 14.21 -34.66 14.56
CA GLU A 109 13.43 -35.77 15.11
C GLU A 109 13.46 -37.01 14.19
N ARG A 110 13.32 -36.81 12.87
CA ARG A 110 13.44 -37.88 11.88
C ARG A 110 14.84 -38.51 11.90
N GLU A 111 15.89 -37.70 11.98
CA GLU A 111 17.27 -38.19 12.09
C GLU A 111 17.49 -39.01 13.36
N LYS A 112 16.99 -38.55 14.52
CA LYS A 112 17.04 -39.31 15.77
C LYS A 112 16.32 -40.65 15.66
N LYS A 113 15.16 -40.70 15.02
CA LYS A 113 14.41 -41.95 14.76
C LYS A 113 15.21 -42.89 13.86
N LEU A 114 15.80 -42.37 12.78
CA LEU A 114 16.66 -43.16 11.88
C LEU A 114 17.91 -43.68 12.58
N GLU A 115 18.55 -42.88 13.42
CA GLU A 115 19.72 -43.30 14.21
C GLU A 115 19.35 -44.40 15.19
N ARG A 116 18.23 -44.28 15.91
CA ARG A 116 17.73 -45.35 16.79
C ARG A 116 17.50 -46.65 16.01
N ALA A 117 16.91 -46.56 14.81
CA ALA A 117 16.71 -47.72 13.94
C ALA A 117 18.05 -48.33 13.47
N ARG A 118 19.04 -47.51 13.11
CA ARG A 118 20.39 -47.98 12.75
C ARG A 118 21.07 -48.70 13.92
N ARG A 119 21.00 -48.14 15.13
CA ARG A 119 21.55 -48.76 16.35
C ARG A 119 20.86 -50.10 16.67
N ALA A 120 19.53 -50.15 16.57
CA ALA A 120 18.78 -51.40 16.77
C ALA A 120 19.16 -52.47 15.73
N LYS A 121 19.32 -52.07 14.45
CA LYS A 121 19.75 -52.98 13.39
C LYS A 121 21.16 -53.53 13.65
N ALA A 122 22.11 -52.66 14.00
CA ALA A 122 23.48 -53.06 14.32
C ALA A 122 23.53 -54.06 15.50
N ALA A 123 22.75 -53.81 16.57
CA ALA A 123 22.67 -54.73 17.71
C ALA A 123 22.12 -56.12 17.34
N VAL A 124 21.20 -56.19 16.37
CA VAL A 124 20.67 -57.46 15.84
C VAL A 124 21.71 -58.20 15.00
N GLU A 125 22.47 -57.48 14.17
CA GLU A 125 23.52 -58.03 13.34
C GLU A 125 24.72 -58.55 14.15
N GLU A 126 25.10 -57.83 15.23
CA GLU A 126 26.18 -58.24 16.15
C GLU A 126 25.79 -59.44 17.04
N ASN A 127 24.49 -59.64 17.33
CA ASN A 127 24.01 -60.74 18.18
C ASN A 127 22.75 -61.42 17.61
N PRO A 128 22.88 -62.20 16.52
CA PRO A 128 21.75 -62.87 15.89
C PRO A 128 21.13 -63.98 16.78
N ASP A 129 21.90 -64.54 17.71
CA ASP A 129 21.42 -65.58 18.65
C ASP A 129 20.50 -65.03 19.75
N ALA A 130 20.55 -63.72 20.07
CA ALA A 130 19.65 -63.10 21.06
C ALA A 130 18.18 -63.10 20.60
N LEU A 131 17.94 -62.94 19.29
CA LEU A 131 16.62 -63.07 18.66
C LEU A 131 16.09 -64.50 18.77
N ARG A 132 16.96 -65.50 18.55
CA ARG A 132 16.61 -66.93 18.59
C ARG A 132 16.31 -67.45 20.00
N LYS A 133 16.87 -66.81 21.04
CA LYS A 133 16.66 -67.18 22.46
C LYS A 133 15.57 -66.33 23.15
N GLY A 134 14.83 -65.50 22.43
CA GLY A 134 13.69 -64.73 22.96
C GLY A 134 14.06 -63.64 23.97
N LYS A 135 15.34 -63.25 24.06
CA LYS A 135 15.81 -62.21 25.00
C LYS A 135 16.11 -60.93 24.23
N TRP A 136 15.10 -60.09 24.07
CA TRP A 136 15.29 -58.76 23.50
C TRP A 136 16.18 -57.89 24.41
N PRO A 137 17.17 -57.16 23.86
CA PRO A 137 17.91 -56.17 24.63
C PRO A 137 16.94 -55.07 25.07
N ARG A 138 16.90 -54.75 26.36
CA ARG A 138 16.12 -53.61 26.85
C ARG A 138 16.78 -52.34 26.35
N CYS A 139 16.11 -51.64 25.43
CA CYS A 139 16.51 -50.31 25.04
C CYS A 139 16.24 -49.38 26.24
N THR A 140 17.28 -48.99 26.96
CA THR A 140 17.18 -47.97 28.01
C THR A 140 16.96 -46.60 27.37
N GLN A 141 16.04 -45.86 27.99
CA GLN A 141 15.41 -44.63 27.52
C GLN A 141 16.34 -43.43 27.53
#